data_AF-A0A369PZQ5-F1
#
_entry.id   AF-A0A369PZQ5-F1
#
_cell.length_a   1.000
_cell.length_b   1.000
_cell.length_c   1.000
_cell.angle_alpha   90.00
_cell.angle_beta   90.00
_cell.angle_gamma   90.00
#
_symmetry.space_group_name_H-M   'P 1'
#
loop_
_entity.id
_entity.type
_entity.pdbx_description
1 polymer ?
#
loop_
_entity_poly.entity_id
_entity_poly.type
_entity_poly.pdbx_seq_one_letter_code
_entity_poly.pdbx_strand_id
1 'polypeptide(L)'
;MKRRILLNIILAYMILPFIIMIRDYIQIDLQHDQAKYAGTFIEYVKSNILMLVFILPTLFLIFILTPYNSIILWLNVKRIWSKILYFELVLIVVFCLCGTFMNVWIYPYWKNVYYLFYFLPISLAFATPLHFLADKNDKI
;
A
#
# COMPACT_ATOMS: atom_id res chain seq x y z
N MET A 1 14.44 5.36 15.23
CA MET A 1 13.06 5.14 15.72
C MET A 1 12.05 6.26 15.41
N LYS A 2 12.12 7.46 16.03
CA LYS A 2 11.10 8.54 15.82
C LYS A 2 10.89 8.92 14.34
N ARG A 3 11.98 9.02 13.57
CA ARG A 3 11.95 9.33 12.12
C ARG A 3 11.18 8.29 11.31
N ARG A 4 11.31 7.01 11.64
CA ARG A 4 10.62 5.90 10.96
C ARG A 4 9.12 5.94 11.23
N ILE A 5 8.72 6.24 12.47
CA ILE A 5 7.30 6.43 12.84
C ILE A 5 6.71 7.61 12.05
N LEU A 6 7.41 8.75 12.00
CA LEU A 6 6.95 9.91 11.24
C LEU A 6 6.81 9.59 9.75
N LEU A 7 7.79 8.92 9.16
CA LEU A 7 7.73 8.48 7.76
C LEU A 7 6.57 7.52 7.51
N ASN A 8 6.31 6.56 8.41
CA ASN A 8 5.16 5.67 8.29
C ASN A 8 3.83 6.43 8.28
N ILE A 9 3.70 7.43 9.16
CA ILE A 9 2.50 8.28 9.22
C ILE A 9 2.33 9.06 7.92
N ILE A 10 3.40 9.69 7.42
CA ILE A 10 3.36 10.43 6.14
C ILE A 10 3.01 9.52 4.97
N LEU A 11 3.64 8.33 4.90
CA LEU A 11 3.36 7.35 3.85
C LEU A 11 1.90 6.88 3.90
N ALA A 12 1.40 6.57 5.08
CA ALA A 12 0.04 6.07 5.26
C ALA A 12 -1.03 7.14 5.04
N TYR A 13 -0.88 8.35 5.59
CA TYR A 13 -1.95 9.37 5.61
C TYR A 13 -1.82 10.44 4.53
N MET A 14 -0.66 10.57 3.87
CA MET A 14 -0.50 11.51 2.76
C MET A 14 -0.30 10.78 1.44
N ILE A 15 0.71 9.92 1.35
CA ILE A 15 1.08 9.31 0.06
C ILE A 15 0.01 8.32 -0.41
N LEU A 16 -0.46 7.42 0.47
CA LEU A 16 -1.45 6.43 0.09
C LEU A 16 -2.79 7.04 -0.37
N PRO A 17 -3.44 7.96 0.37
CA PRO A 17 -4.67 8.62 -0.11
C PRO A 17 -4.45 9.35 -1.42
N PHE A 18 -3.30 10.03 -1.58
CA PHE A 18 -2.98 10.76 -2.80
C PHE A 18 -2.88 9.85 -4.02
N ILE A 19 -2.19 8.70 -3.91
CA ILE A 19 -2.12 7.70 -4.98
C ILE A 19 -3.52 7.20 -5.36
N ILE A 20 -4.36 6.93 -4.35
CA ILE A 20 -5.71 6.42 -4.58
C ILE A 20 -6.60 7.49 -5.23
N MET A 21 -6.53 8.74 -4.77
CA MET A 21 -7.28 9.85 -5.35
C MET A 21 -6.88 10.10 -6.80
N ILE A 22 -5.59 10.04 -7.14
CA ILE A 22 -5.15 10.15 -8.55
C ILE A 22 -5.72 9.00 -9.38
N ARG A 23 -5.60 7.76 -8.90
CA ARG A 23 -6.12 6.60 -9.62
C ARG A 23 -7.62 6.73 -9.85
N ASP A 24 -8.37 7.08 -8.82
CA ASP A 24 -9.82 7.18 -8.89
C ASP A 24 -10.26 8.40 -9.72
N TYR A 25 -9.49 9.49 -9.73
CA TYR A 25 -9.70 10.63 -10.64
C TYR A 25 -9.57 10.21 -12.10
N ILE A 26 -8.49 9.49 -12.43
CA ILE A 26 -8.27 8.98 -13.80
C ILE A 26 -9.43 8.06 -14.22
N GLN A 27 -9.89 7.18 -13.33
CA GLN A 27 -10.95 6.22 -13.64
C GLN A 27 -12.31 6.89 -13.81
N ILE A 28 -12.70 7.74 -12.85
CA ILE A 28 -14.04 8.34 -12.82
C ILE A 28 -14.17 9.48 -13.84
N ASP A 29 -13.18 10.38 -13.89
CA ASP A 29 -13.29 11.64 -14.63
C ASP A 29 -12.70 11.56 -16.04
N LEU A 30 -11.53 10.92 -16.20
CA LEU A 30 -10.88 10.83 -17.52
C LEU A 30 -11.41 9.65 -18.34
N GLN A 31 -11.54 8.48 -17.73
CA GLN A 31 -12.00 7.27 -18.40
C GLN A 31 -13.52 7.13 -18.42
N HIS A 32 -14.24 7.99 -17.70
CA HIS A 32 -15.70 7.95 -17.55
C HIS A 32 -16.20 6.54 -17.11
N ASP A 33 -15.39 5.83 -16.32
CA ASP A 33 -15.72 4.50 -15.84
C ASP A 33 -16.69 4.57 -14.66
N GLN A 34 -17.98 4.52 -14.98
CA GLN A 34 -19.06 4.56 -13.99
C GLN A 34 -19.26 3.23 -13.25
N ALA A 35 -18.48 2.18 -13.53
CA ALA A 35 -18.61 0.89 -12.84
C ALA A 35 -18.32 1.01 -11.33
N LYS A 36 -17.46 1.95 -10.93
CA LYS A 36 -17.14 2.22 -9.52
C LYS A 36 -18.05 3.25 -8.86
N TYR A 37 -18.44 4.28 -9.58
CA TYR A 37 -19.24 5.37 -9.05
C TYR A 37 -19.96 6.10 -10.19
N ALA A 38 -21.28 6.26 -10.08
CA ALA A 38 -22.09 6.85 -11.14
C ALA A 38 -22.06 8.40 -11.18
N GLY A 39 -21.53 9.04 -10.13
CA GLY A 39 -21.45 10.49 -10.01
C GLY A 39 -20.09 11.07 -10.38
N THR A 40 -19.88 12.35 -10.04
CA THR A 40 -18.60 13.04 -10.31
C THR A 40 -17.51 12.62 -9.34
N PHE A 41 -16.23 12.84 -9.70
CA PHE A 41 -15.09 12.59 -8.79
C PHE A 41 -15.24 13.34 -7.45
N ILE A 42 -15.75 14.57 -7.47
CA ILE A 42 -15.94 15.37 -6.26
C ILE A 42 -16.97 14.73 -5.33
N GLU A 43 -18.07 14.20 -5.87
CA GLU A 43 -19.09 13.48 -5.10
C GLU A 43 -18.55 12.17 -4.54
N TYR A 44 -17.74 11.45 -5.33
CA TYR A 44 -17.03 10.27 -4.86
C TYR A 44 -16.12 10.57 -3.67
N VAL A 45 -15.32 11.64 -3.74
CA VAL A 45 -14.43 12.04 -2.65
C VAL A 45 -15.24 12.43 -1.41
N LYS A 46 -16.32 13.21 -1.56
CA LYS A 46 -17.17 13.62 -0.43
C LYS A 46 -17.81 12.42 0.27
N SER A 47 -18.33 11.46 -0.50
CA SER A 47 -18.98 10.26 0.05
C SER A 47 -18.00 9.28 0.70
N ASN A 48 -16.74 9.24 0.24
CA ASN A 48 -15.74 8.29 0.70
C ASN A 48 -14.63 8.91 1.56
N ILE A 49 -14.73 10.17 1.95
CA ILE A 49 -13.63 10.89 2.63
C ILE A 49 -13.15 10.19 3.91
N LEU A 50 -14.08 9.65 4.71
CA LEU A 50 -13.76 8.94 5.93
C LEU A 50 -13.00 7.64 5.64
N MET A 51 -13.41 6.92 4.58
CA MET A 51 -12.73 5.71 4.16
C MET A 51 -11.33 6.01 3.60
N LEU A 52 -11.23 6.99 2.70
CA LEU A 52 -10.00 7.35 1.98
C LEU A 52 -8.93 7.98 2.87
N VAL A 53 -9.33 8.84 3.82
CA VAL A 53 -8.40 9.65 4.62
C VAL A 53 -8.14 9.04 6.01
N PHE A 54 -9.09 8.28 6.56
CA PHE A 54 -8.95 7.70 7.90
C PHE A 54 -8.84 6.19 7.89
N ILE A 55 -9.89 5.47 7.47
CA ILE A 55 -9.94 4.01 7.65
C ILE A 55 -8.80 3.33 6.89
N LEU A 56 -8.68 3.61 5.59
CA LEU A 56 -7.73 2.90 4.73
C LEU A 56 -6.26 3.21 5.09
N PRO A 57 -5.86 4.47 5.35
CA PRO A 57 -4.56 4.79 5.92
C PRO A 57 -4.25 4.07 7.23
N THR A 58 -5.22 4.02 8.15
CA THR A 58 -5.05 3.35 9.44
C THR A 58 -4.82 1.86 9.26
N LEU A 59 -5.62 1.21 8.41
CA LEU A 59 -5.46 -0.21 8.08
C LEU A 59 -4.11 -0.48 7.42
N PHE A 60 -3.70 0.36 6.46
CA PHE A 60 -2.39 0.22 5.81
C PHE A 60 -1.23 0.36 6.80
N LEU A 61 -1.33 1.30 7.74
CA LEU A 61 -0.30 1.50 8.76
C LEU A 61 -0.19 0.28 9.69
N ILE A 62 -1.32 -0.26 10.16
CA ILE A 62 -1.36 -1.39 11.10
C ILE A 62 -0.96 -2.70 10.40
N PHE A 63 -1.55 -3.01 9.24
CA PHE A 63 -1.42 -4.33 8.61
C PHE A 63 -0.27 -4.43 7.61
N ILE A 64 0.29 -3.32 7.13
CA ILE A 64 1.36 -3.34 6.13
C ILE A 64 2.63 -2.70 6.70
N LEU A 65 2.59 -1.41 7.07
CA LEU A 65 3.81 -0.70 7.49
C LEU A 65 4.38 -1.22 8.80
N THR A 66 3.54 -1.54 9.78
CA THR A 66 3.98 -2.04 11.08
C THR A 66 4.68 -3.40 10.98
N PRO A 67 4.07 -4.46 10.41
CA PRO A 67 4.72 -5.76 10.29
C PRO A 67 5.98 -5.70 9.41
N TYR A 68 5.94 -4.94 8.32
CA TYR A 68 7.12 -4.71 7.48
C TYR A 68 8.31 -4.13 8.28
N ASN A 69 8.06 -3.09 9.07
CA ASN A 69 9.11 -2.47 9.86
C ASN A 69 9.63 -3.41 10.96
N SER A 70 8.74 -4.17 11.60
CA SER A 70 9.12 -5.19 12.58
C SER A 70 10.05 -6.25 11.97
N ILE A 71 9.73 -6.77 10.78
CA ILE A 71 10.55 -7.75 10.07
C ILE A 71 11.94 -7.18 9.75
N ILE A 72 12.00 -5.97 9.19
CA ILE A 72 13.28 -5.35 8.81
C ILE A 72 14.18 -5.09 10.02
N LEU A 73 13.60 -4.63 11.12
CA LEU A 73 14.35 -4.35 12.35
C LEU A 73 14.83 -5.65 12.99
N TRP A 74 13.97 -6.66 13.05
CA TRP A 74 14.29 -7.97 13.64
C TRP A 74 15.39 -8.70 12.86
N LEU A 75 15.34 -8.69 11.52
CA LEU A 75 16.33 -9.33 10.65
C LEU A 75 17.53 -8.44 10.32
N ASN A 76 17.57 -7.21 10.82
CA ASN A 76 18.59 -6.19 10.53
C ASN A 76 18.91 -6.08 9.02
N VAL A 77 17.87 -6.00 8.20
CA VAL A 77 17.99 -6.04 6.74
C VAL A 77 18.64 -4.75 6.26
N LYS A 78 19.83 -4.84 5.65
CA LYS A 78 20.56 -3.65 5.15
C LYS A 78 20.39 -3.39 3.65
N ARG A 79 20.13 -4.41 2.83
CA ARG A 79 20.03 -4.28 1.36
C ARG A 79 18.65 -3.78 0.93
N ILE A 80 18.60 -2.81 0.02
CA ILE A 80 17.34 -2.22 -0.48
C ILE A 80 16.44 -3.26 -1.16
N TRP A 81 17.02 -4.14 -2.00
CA TRP A 81 16.28 -5.21 -2.68
C TRP A 81 15.61 -6.17 -1.71
N SER A 82 16.31 -6.55 -0.63
CA SER A 82 15.73 -7.39 0.41
C SER A 82 14.57 -6.68 1.11
N LYS A 83 14.66 -5.37 1.34
CA LYS A 83 13.54 -4.60 1.91
C LYS A 83 12.34 -4.56 0.98
N ILE A 84 12.55 -4.31 -0.32
CA ILE A 84 11.48 -4.36 -1.32
C ILE A 84 10.79 -5.72 -1.31
N LEU A 85 11.58 -6.81 -1.32
CA LEU A 85 11.06 -8.18 -1.25
C LEU A 85 10.26 -8.46 0.03
N TYR A 86 10.73 -8.01 1.20
CA TYR A 86 9.96 -8.17 2.44
C TYR A 86 8.68 -7.34 2.44
N PHE A 87 8.70 -6.14 1.87
CA PHE A 87 7.49 -5.33 1.71
C PHE A 87 6.48 -6.02 0.82
N GLU A 88 6.94 -6.53 -0.32
CA GLU A 88 6.13 -7.28 -1.27
C GLU A 88 5.58 -8.56 -0.62
N LEU A 89 6.38 -9.30 0.13
CA LEU A 89 5.92 -10.47 0.88
C LEU A 89 4.82 -10.11 1.88
N VAL A 90 4.94 -8.99 2.61
CA VAL A 90 3.88 -8.52 3.52
C VAL A 90 2.60 -8.19 2.74
N LEU A 91 2.70 -7.48 1.61
CA LEU A 91 1.54 -7.19 0.75
C LEU A 91 0.87 -8.48 0.25
N ILE A 92 1.67 -9.46 -0.18
CA ILE A 92 1.18 -10.75 -0.65
C ILE A 92 0.46 -11.49 0.47
N VAL A 93 1.04 -11.54 1.68
CA VAL A 93 0.39 -12.19 2.84
C VAL A 93 -0.93 -11.50 3.17
N VAL A 94 -0.97 -10.17 3.25
CA VAL A 94 -2.20 -9.43 3.51
C VAL A 94 -3.23 -9.66 2.40
N PHE A 95 -2.82 -9.64 1.14
CA PHE A 95 -3.70 -9.90 0.00
C PHE A 95 -4.20 -11.34 -0.01
N CYS A 96 -3.35 -12.32 0.30
CA CYS A 96 -3.75 -13.70 0.46
C CYS A 96 -4.73 -13.86 1.62
N LEU A 97 -4.53 -13.20 2.76
CA LEU A 97 -5.48 -13.25 3.87
C LEU A 97 -6.82 -12.63 3.48
N CYS A 98 -6.84 -11.42 2.92
CA CYS A 98 -8.07 -10.77 2.45
C CYS A 98 -8.75 -11.53 1.29
N GLY A 99 -7.95 -12.05 0.37
CA GLY A 99 -8.39 -12.75 -0.83
C GLY A 99 -8.79 -14.20 -0.57
N THR A 100 -8.21 -14.89 0.41
CA THR A 100 -8.64 -16.24 0.80
C THR A 100 -10.03 -16.23 1.42
N PHE A 101 -10.43 -15.15 2.10
CA PHE A 101 -11.82 -14.96 2.53
C PHE A 101 -12.81 -14.72 1.38
N MET A 102 -12.37 -14.17 0.24
CA MET A 102 -13.25 -13.86 -0.89
C MET A 102 -13.17 -14.84 -2.08
N ASN A 103 -12.09 -15.62 -2.22
CA ASN A 103 -11.69 -16.10 -3.55
C ASN A 103 -10.97 -17.46 -3.61
N VAL A 104 -10.99 -18.31 -2.56
CA VAL A 104 -10.40 -19.67 -2.67
C VAL A 104 -11.07 -20.52 -3.78
N TRP A 105 -12.25 -20.10 -4.29
CA TRP A 105 -13.06 -20.93 -5.20
C TRP A 105 -13.41 -20.32 -6.57
N ILE A 106 -13.09 -19.05 -6.88
CA ILE A 106 -13.72 -18.35 -8.01
C ILE A 106 -12.78 -18.08 -9.21
N TYR A 107 -11.46 -17.93 -9.02
CA TYR A 107 -10.55 -17.57 -10.15
C TYR A 107 -9.35 -18.52 -10.33
N PRO A 108 -8.91 -18.77 -11.59
CA PRO A 108 -7.76 -19.61 -11.90
C PRO A 108 -6.44 -18.99 -11.41
N TYR A 109 -5.57 -19.82 -10.85
CA TYR A 109 -4.31 -19.45 -10.19
C TYR A 109 -3.42 -18.48 -10.98
N TRP A 110 -3.42 -18.55 -12.31
CA TRP A 110 -2.63 -17.67 -13.18
C TRP A 110 -3.01 -16.18 -13.10
N LYS A 111 -4.29 -15.87 -12.83
CA LYS A 111 -4.71 -14.47 -12.59
C LYS A 111 -4.14 -13.92 -11.28
N ASN A 112 -3.88 -14.78 -10.29
CA ASN A 112 -3.27 -14.36 -9.02
C ASN A 112 -1.81 -13.92 -9.18
N VAL A 113 -1.07 -14.57 -10.10
CA VAL A 113 0.32 -14.18 -10.42
C VAL A 113 0.39 -12.78 -11.02
N TYR A 114 -0.56 -12.42 -11.89
CA TYR A 114 -0.67 -11.06 -12.43
C TYR A 114 -0.84 -10.01 -11.31
N TYR A 115 -1.65 -10.31 -10.29
CA TYR A 115 -1.82 -9.41 -9.15
C TYR A 115 -0.54 -9.26 -8.31
N LEU A 116 0.34 -10.26 -8.25
CA LEU A 116 1.64 -10.14 -7.57
C LEU A 116 2.50 -9.04 -8.22
N PHE A 117 2.65 -9.09 -9.55
CA PHE A 117 3.42 -8.08 -10.28
C PHE A 117 2.80 -6.68 -10.21
N TYR A 118 1.48 -6.58 -10.04
CA TYR A 118 0.80 -5.30 -9.84
C TYR A 118 1.25 -4.58 -8.56
N PHE A 119 1.69 -5.31 -7.53
CA PHE A 119 2.16 -4.72 -6.28
C PHE A 119 3.61 -4.22 -6.34
N LEU A 120 4.39 -4.62 -7.34
CA LEU A 120 5.82 -4.31 -7.44
C LEU A 120 6.12 -2.80 -7.55
N PRO A 121 5.39 -2.01 -8.36
CA PRO A 121 5.57 -0.55 -8.38
C PRO A 121 5.22 0.10 -7.04
N ILE A 122 4.19 -0.43 -6.36
CA ILE A 122 3.77 0.05 -5.05
C ILE A 122 4.85 -0.28 -4.01
N SER A 123 5.36 -1.51 -3.98
CA SER A 123 6.41 -1.91 -3.04
C SER A 123 7.67 -1.06 -3.20
N LEU A 124 8.06 -0.75 -4.44
CA LEU A 124 9.15 0.18 -4.73
C LEU A 124 8.86 1.59 -4.20
N ALA A 125 7.66 2.13 -4.46
CA ALA A 125 7.28 3.48 -4.04
C ALA A 125 7.28 3.68 -2.51
N PHE A 126 6.97 2.64 -1.73
CA PHE A 126 6.91 2.72 -0.26
C PHE A 126 8.21 2.25 0.42
N ALA A 127 8.88 1.21 -0.08
CA ALA A 127 10.11 0.70 0.51
C ALA A 127 11.31 1.64 0.26
N THR A 128 11.33 2.35 -0.88
CA THR A 128 12.44 3.24 -1.26
C THR A 128 12.56 4.46 -0.33
N PRO A 129 11.49 5.24 -0.05
CA PRO A 129 11.56 6.32 0.93
C PRO A 129 11.94 5.82 2.32
N LEU A 130 11.43 4.66 2.75
CA LEU A 130 11.79 4.08 4.04
C LEU A 130 13.29 3.74 4.10
N HIS A 131 13.83 3.12 3.06
CA HIS A 131 15.26 2.80 3.02
C HIS A 131 16.16 4.05 3.05
N PHE A 132 15.88 5.03 2.20
CA PHE A 132 16.76 6.20 2.07
C PHE A 132 16.55 7.25 3.14
N LEU A 133 15.33 7.40 3.67
CA LEU A 133 15.01 8.41 4.67
C LEU A 133 14.99 7.83 6.08
N ALA A 134 14.54 6.60 6.32
CA ALA A 134 14.56 6.07 7.69
C ALA A 134 15.96 5.53 8.07
N ASP A 135 16.65 4.84 7.16
CA ASP A 135 17.78 3.98 7.52
C ASP A 135 19.16 4.58 7.25
N LYS A 136 19.27 5.74 6.58
CA LYS A 136 20.56 6.36 6.23
C LYS A 136 21.39 6.76 7.46
N ASN A 137 20.76 6.88 8.63
CA ASN A 137 21.42 7.24 9.90
C ASN A 137 21.44 6.11 10.94
N ASP A 138 20.86 4.94 10.64
CA ASP A 138 20.98 3.75 11.52
C ASP A 138 22.30 2.98 11.27
N LYS A 139 23.23 3.60 10.52
CA LYS A 139 24.65 3.21 10.50
C LYS A 139 25.30 3.67 11.80
N ILE A 140 25.10 2.90 12.86
CA ILE A 140 26.06 2.74 13.95
C ILE A 140 27.01 1.62 13.53
#